data_AF-W2KZG0-F1
#
_entry.id   AF-W2KZG0-F1
#
_cell.length_a   1.000
_cell.length_b   1.000
_cell.length_c   1.000
_cell.angle_alpha   90.00
_cell.angle_beta   90.00
_cell.angle_gamma   90.00
#
_symmetry.space_group_name_H-M   'P 1'
#
loop_
_entity.id
_entity.type
_entity.pdbx_description
1 polymer ?
#
loop_
_entity_poly.entity_id
_entity_poly.type
_entity_poly.pdbx_seq_one_letter_code
_entity_poly.pdbx_strand_id
1 'polypeptide(L)'
;DCPSCLLKSEARARKTFEELFPGKMFEKVRLSFMEGLDLDGYCEELSMAFEYDGIQHDIEKAHFHHTPTAFMEQLKREALKNVICQKYGIKLVRIPSRILTP
;
A
#
# COMPACT_ATOMS: atom_id res chain seq x y z
N ASP A 1 -0.62 -16.45 -2.75
CA ASP A 1 -1.15 -16.32 -1.38
C ASP A 1 -2.65 -16.56 -1.35
N CYS A 2 -3.20 -16.95 -0.19
CA CYS A 2 -4.64 -17.04 0.02
C CYS A 2 -5.21 -15.60 0.12
N PRO A 3 -6.12 -15.15 -0.76
CA PRO A 3 -6.68 -13.79 -0.74
C PRO A 3 -7.28 -13.41 0.63
N SER A 4 -7.80 -14.39 1.37
CA SER A 4 -8.31 -14.17 2.73
C SER A 4 -7.22 -13.77 3.73
N CYS A 5 -5.96 -14.16 3.53
CA CYS A 5 -4.85 -13.81 4.43
C CYS A 5 -4.35 -12.39 4.18
N LEU A 6 -4.33 -11.92 2.93
CA LEU A 6 -3.98 -10.54 2.57
C LEU A 6 -5.03 -9.54 3.08
N LEU A 7 -6.31 -9.88 2.94
CA LEU A 7 -7.40 -9.08 3.50
C LEU A 7 -7.32 -9.00 5.03
N LYS A 8 -6.85 -10.07 5.70
CA LYS A 8 -6.61 -10.06 7.15
C LYS A 8 -5.44 -9.17 7.54
N SER A 9 -4.37 -9.09 6.74
CA SER A 9 -3.23 -8.23 7.04
C SER A 9 -3.52 -6.76 6.78
N GLU A 10 -4.22 -6.41 5.68
CA GLU A 10 -4.71 -5.05 5.43
C GLU A 10 -5.67 -4.59 6.53
N ALA A 11 -6.63 -5.45 6.91
CA ALA A 11 -7.56 -5.14 7.99
C ALA A 11 -6.85 -4.94 9.34
N ARG A 12 -5.80 -5.73 9.62
CA ARG A 12 -4.99 -5.57 10.82
C ARG A 12 -4.19 -4.27 10.78
N ALA A 13 -3.59 -3.93 9.65
CA ALA A 13 -2.89 -2.66 9.46
C ALA A 13 -3.84 -1.48 9.70
N ARG A 14 -5.02 -1.50 9.06
CA ARG A 14 -6.07 -0.48 9.27
C ARG A 14 -6.40 -0.31 10.76
N LYS A 15 -6.70 -1.42 11.44
CA LYS A 15 -7.03 -1.41 12.86
C LYS A 15 -5.90 -0.82 13.71
N THR A 16 -4.64 -1.15 13.42
CA THR A 16 -3.50 -0.57 14.13
C THR A 16 -3.41 0.94 13.92
N PHE A 17 -3.67 1.44 12.72
CA PHE A 17 -3.72 2.89 12.47
C PHE A 17 -4.86 3.54 13.25
N GLU A 18 -6.06 2.97 13.25
CA GLU A 18 -7.21 3.50 14.00
C GLU A 18 -6.98 3.48 15.53
N GLU A 19 -6.25 2.49 16.05
CA GLU A 19 -5.82 2.44 17.46
C GLU A 19 -4.76 3.49 17.79
N LEU A 20 -3.81 3.74 16.89
CA LEU A 20 -2.77 4.76 17.04
C LEU A 20 -3.32 6.18 16.91
N PHE A 21 -4.40 6.36 16.15
CA PHE A 21 -5.06 7.65 15.90
C PHE A 21 -6.54 7.58 16.32
N PRO A 22 -6.85 7.61 17.62
CA PRO A 22 -8.22 7.47 18.11
C PRO A 22 -9.18 8.48 17.47
N GLY A 23 -10.32 7.97 16.99
CA GLY A 23 -11.35 8.78 16.33
C GLY A 23 -11.05 9.13 14.86
N LYS A 24 -9.98 8.58 14.28
CA LYS A 24 -9.67 8.72 12.86
C LYS A 24 -9.94 7.43 12.12
N MET A 25 -10.46 7.55 10.90
CA MET A 25 -10.79 6.42 10.04
C MET A 25 -9.82 6.35 8.86
N PHE A 26 -9.42 5.14 8.51
CA PHE A 26 -8.53 4.89 7.37
C PHE A 26 -9.25 4.04 6.33
N GLU A 27 -9.99 4.71 5.45
CA GLU A 27 -10.83 4.03 4.47
C GLU A 27 -10.06 3.71 3.20
N LYS A 28 -10.47 2.62 2.52
CA LYS A 28 -10.00 2.32 1.17
C LYS A 28 -10.74 3.24 0.20
N VAL A 29 -10.11 4.34 -0.19
CA VAL A 29 -10.72 5.36 -1.04
C VAL A 29 -10.02 5.41 -2.40
N ARG A 30 -10.83 5.46 -3.46
CA ARG A 30 -10.35 5.71 -4.82
C ARG A 30 -10.33 7.21 -5.07
N LEU A 31 -9.19 7.82 -4.78
CA LEU A 31 -9.00 9.26 -4.91
C LEU A 31 -8.81 9.63 -6.38
N SER A 32 -9.57 10.61 -6.88
CA SER A 32 -9.54 11.01 -8.30
C SER A 32 -8.16 11.47 -8.77
N PHE A 33 -7.36 12.03 -7.88
CA PHE A 33 -6.00 12.49 -8.17
C PHE A 33 -4.93 11.39 -8.12
N MET A 34 -5.28 10.16 -7.77
CA MET A 34 -4.34 9.03 -7.74
C MET A 34 -4.14 8.39 -9.13
N GLU A 35 -4.62 9.01 -10.21
CA GLU A 35 -4.40 8.56 -11.59
C GLU A 35 -4.80 7.10 -11.84
N GLY A 36 -5.85 6.65 -11.14
CA GLY A 36 -6.35 5.27 -11.21
C GLY A 36 -5.65 4.28 -10.28
N LEU A 37 -4.70 4.73 -9.44
CA LEU A 37 -4.10 3.96 -8.36
C LEU A 37 -4.94 4.03 -7.08
N ASP A 38 -4.96 2.94 -6.32
CA ASP A 38 -5.67 2.86 -5.04
C ASP A 38 -4.68 2.88 -3.87
N LEU A 39 -5.16 3.36 -2.71
CA LEU A 39 -4.46 3.29 -1.42
C LEU A 39 -5.17 2.28 -0.50
N ASP A 40 -4.43 1.47 0.27
CA ASP A 40 -5.05 0.48 1.17
C ASP A 40 -5.82 1.11 2.33
N GLY A 41 -5.38 2.29 2.76
CA GLY A 41 -6.11 3.15 3.69
C GLY A 41 -5.67 4.60 3.59
N TYR A 42 -6.63 5.53 3.63
CA TYR A 42 -6.41 6.97 3.62
C TYR A 42 -7.28 7.66 4.68
N CYS A 43 -6.69 8.62 5.38
CA CYS A 43 -7.35 9.51 6.32
C CYS A 43 -7.12 10.96 5.87
N GLU A 44 -8.18 11.60 5.38
CA GLU A 44 -8.13 12.99 4.88
C GLU A 44 -7.77 13.97 6.00
N GLU A 45 -8.38 13.81 7.17
CA GLU A 45 -8.17 14.69 8.33
C GLU A 45 -6.71 14.74 8.80
N LEU A 46 -5.97 13.64 8.64
CA LEU A 46 -4.55 13.56 8.98
C LEU A 46 -3.64 13.79 7.77
N SER A 47 -4.20 13.91 6.56
CA SER A 47 -3.46 13.86 5.30
C SER A 47 -2.46 12.70 5.32
N MET A 48 -2.94 11.50 5.66
CA MET A 48 -2.10 10.33 5.85
C MET A 48 -2.70 9.09 5.21
N ALA A 49 -1.85 8.25 4.63
CA ALA A 49 -2.22 7.00 4.00
C ALA A 49 -1.29 5.87 4.42
N PHE A 50 -1.73 4.62 4.26
CA PHE A 50 -0.87 3.45 4.39
C PHE A 50 -1.05 2.46 3.23
N GLU A 51 -0.01 1.66 3.00
CA GLU A 51 0.05 0.55 2.05
C GLU A 51 0.64 -0.68 2.75
N TYR A 52 0.05 -1.85 2.54
CA TYR A 52 0.59 -3.12 3.02
C TYR A 52 1.29 -3.87 1.88
N ASP A 53 2.62 -3.78 1.84
CA ASP A 53 3.44 -4.35 0.77
C ASP A 53 3.62 -5.89 1.00
N GLY A 54 2.88 -6.70 0.24
CA GLY A 54 2.89 -8.17 0.30
C GLY A 54 4.16 -8.82 -0.29
N ILE A 55 4.69 -9.87 0.35
CA ILE A 55 5.88 -10.65 -0.09
C ILE A 55 5.76 -11.17 -1.52
N GLN A 56 4.54 -11.42 -2.02
CA GLN A 56 4.34 -11.88 -3.39
C GLN A 56 4.66 -10.85 -4.46
N HIS A 57 4.79 -9.55 -4.14
CA HIS A 57 5.47 -8.65 -5.06
C HIS A 57 6.89 -9.19 -5.32
N ASP A 58 7.66 -9.61 -4.31
CA ASP A 58 9.04 -10.03 -4.51
C ASP A 58 9.24 -11.49 -4.99
N ILE A 59 8.37 -12.43 -4.60
CA ILE A 59 8.58 -13.86 -4.90
C ILE A 59 7.89 -14.32 -6.21
N GLU A 60 6.74 -13.75 -6.60
CA GLU A 60 6.15 -14.08 -7.92
C GLU A 60 7.02 -13.57 -9.09
N LYS A 61 7.83 -12.52 -8.87
CA LYS A 61 8.87 -12.04 -9.81
C LYS A 61 9.89 -13.13 -10.17
N ALA A 62 10.11 -14.12 -9.32
CA ALA A 62 11.10 -15.18 -9.55
C ALA A 62 10.52 -16.43 -10.22
N HIS A 63 9.21 -16.71 -10.06
CA HIS A 63 8.67 -18.04 -10.37
C HIS A 63 7.62 -18.12 -11.48
N PHE A 64 6.81 -17.08 -11.76
CA PHE A 64 5.64 -17.31 -12.63
C PHE A 64 5.61 -16.61 -13.98
N HIS A 65 6.04 -15.36 -14.17
CA HIS A 65 5.98 -14.75 -15.51
C HIS A 65 7.07 -13.69 -15.73
N HIS A 66 8.23 -14.12 -16.23
CA HIS A 66 9.28 -13.21 -16.71
C HIS A 66 8.84 -12.51 -17.98
N THR A 67 8.17 -11.36 -17.83
CA THR A 67 8.49 -10.23 -18.69
C THR A 67 9.06 -9.13 -17.80
N PRO A 68 10.28 -8.65 -18.04
CA PRO A 68 10.87 -7.52 -17.31
C PRO A 68 9.94 -6.30 -17.23
N THR A 69 8.98 -6.19 -18.15
CA THR A 69 7.98 -5.13 -18.24
C THR A 69 7.01 -5.12 -17.07
N ALA A 70 6.43 -6.26 -16.67
CA ALA A 70 5.43 -6.30 -15.58
C ALA A 70 6.05 -5.88 -14.23
N PHE A 71 7.27 -6.32 -13.96
CA PHE A 71 8.00 -5.91 -12.77
C PHE A 71 8.30 -4.40 -12.79
N MET A 72 8.81 -3.89 -13.91
CA MET A 72 9.10 -2.46 -14.07
C MET A 72 7.85 -1.60 -13.98
N GLU A 73 6.71 -2.07 -14.48
CA GLU A 73 5.41 -1.39 -14.32
C GLU A 73 4.97 -1.35 -12.86
N GLN A 74 5.19 -2.41 -12.10
CA GLN A 74 4.89 -2.43 -10.67
C GLN A 74 5.71 -1.39 -9.91
N LEU A 75 7.02 -1.36 -10.15
CA LEU A 75 7.92 -0.37 -9.57
C LEU A 75 7.53 1.06 -9.96
N LYS A 76 7.12 1.27 -11.22
CA LYS A 76 6.61 2.57 -11.68
C LYS A 76 5.34 2.96 -10.94
N ARG A 77 4.39 2.03 -10.76
CA ARG A 77 3.15 2.28 -9.99
C ARG A 77 3.45 2.63 -8.54
N GLU A 78 4.33 1.87 -7.88
CA GLU A 78 4.75 2.14 -6.50
C GLU A 78 5.44 3.51 -6.35
N ALA A 79 6.35 3.85 -7.27
CA ALA A 79 7.00 5.15 -7.32
C ALA A 79 5.99 6.28 -7.55
N LEU A 80 5.01 6.07 -8.45
CA LEU A 80 3.98 7.05 -8.75
C LEU A 80 3.09 7.34 -7.53
N LYS A 81 2.72 6.31 -6.74
CA LYS A 81 2.00 6.52 -5.47
C LYS A 81 2.77 7.47 -4.55
N ASN A 82 4.09 7.27 -4.39
CA ASN A 82 4.92 8.12 -3.54
C ASN A 82 4.94 9.57 -4.06
N VAL A 83 5.11 9.77 -5.37
CA VAL A 83 5.13 11.10 -6.01
C VAL A 83 3.80 11.81 -5.85
N ILE A 84 2.68 11.12 -6.09
CA ILE A 84 1.35 11.71 -5.95
C ILE A 84 1.10 12.07 -4.48
N CYS A 85 1.33 11.15 -3.53
CA CYS A 85 1.15 11.45 -2.12
C CYS A 85 1.99 12.67 -1.69
N GLN A 86 3.26 12.74 -2.09
CA GLN A 86 4.11 13.90 -1.81
C GLN A 86 3.56 15.20 -2.40
N LYS A 87 3.10 15.17 -3.66
CA LYS A 87 2.51 16.33 -4.34
C LYS A 87 1.28 16.87 -3.61
N TYR A 88 0.45 16.00 -3.04
CA TYR A 88 -0.76 16.36 -2.31
C TYR A 88 -0.55 16.53 -0.81
N GLY A 89 0.69 16.50 -0.32
CA GLY A 89 1.00 16.66 1.11
C GLY A 89 0.56 15.47 1.97
N ILE A 90 0.32 14.32 1.36
CA ILE A 90 -0.11 13.09 2.04
C ILE A 90 1.13 12.33 2.54
N LYS A 91 1.16 12.03 3.83
CA LYS A 91 2.16 11.14 4.42
C LYS A 91 1.79 9.69 4.12
N LEU A 92 2.56 9.02 3.27
CA LEU A 92 2.35 7.61 2.92
C LEU A 92 3.25 6.70 3.77
N VAL A 93 2.64 5.82 4.58
CA VAL A 93 3.35 4.83 5.39
C VAL A 93 3.28 3.46 4.72
N ARG A 94 4.44 2.87 4.41
CA ARG A 94 4.53 1.53 3.82
C ARG A 94 4.83 0.49 4.89
N ILE A 95 4.02 -0.57 4.94
CA ILE A 95 4.12 -1.65 5.91
C ILE A 95 4.60 -2.90 5.18
N PRO A 96 5.89 -3.27 5.30
CA PRO A 96 6.38 -4.49 4.69
C PRO A 96 5.81 -5.72 5.41
N SER A 97 5.37 -6.72 4.65
CA SER A 97 4.79 -7.96 5.20
C SER A 97 5.81 -8.88 5.90
N ARG A 98 7.12 -8.66 5.71
CA ARG A 98 8.19 -9.18 6.58
C ARG A 98 9.16 -8.05 6.91
N ILE A 99 9.57 -7.97 8.18
CA ILE A 99 10.82 -7.31 8.55
C ILE A 99 11.91 -8.13 7.85
N LEU A 100 12.58 -7.54 6.84
CA LEU A 100 13.88 -8.04 6.41
C LEU A 100 14.80 -7.89 7.62
N THR A 101 14.88 -8.92 8.45
CA THR A 101 15.93 -9.00 9.45
C THR A 101 17.27 -9.02 8.68
N PRO A 102 18.24 -8.19 9.07
CA PRO A 102 19.53 -8.09 8.39
C PRO A 102 20.28 -9.42 8.36
#